data_AF-A0A316EPR6-F1
#
_entry.id   AF-A0A316EPR6-F1
#
_cell.length_a   1.000
_cell.length_b   1.000
_cell.length_c   1.000
_cell.angle_alpha   90.00
_cell.angle_beta   90.00
_cell.angle_gamma   90.00
#
_symmetry.space_group_name_H-M   'P 1'
#
loop_
_entity.id
_entity.type
_entity.pdbx_description
1 polymer ?
#
loop_
_entity_poly.entity_id
_entity_poly.type
_entity_poly.pdbx_seq_one_letter_code
_entity_poly.pdbx_strand_id
1 'polypeptide(L)'
;MTSQSDEPEASAPVAEKSSPVGSSGRDLWDQVRIEPVEIALPGGVGLTLRAYRKASELEPTEIEIDEDDPFEARKRRAEEAEEEVIVDDEYQALLAEGETGDGKSESAEEPDPADFEDESATQADDEEVPMFLSHKGRLLAFKSAESLVSFVRSGAPHDLAQLDTWGDLAERVQSSDIDPQPEDRYELDLVVENLRGGHDTWDLPLLINAGEVARDLGYALRIKPVILALAPGSPLDDLDESLRTAEKGGMGGFFGRRRLKKIGAQQASLGWRSVIGKISAAVDWRD
;
A
#
# COMPACT_ATOMS: atom_id res chain seq x y z
N MET A 1 86.18 6.02 -7.17
CA MET A 1 85.64 4.64 -7.22
C MET A 1 84.88 4.44 -5.93
N THR A 2 83.57 4.68 -5.96
CA THR A 2 82.67 4.59 -4.81
C THR A 2 81.60 3.56 -5.15
N SER A 3 81.51 2.54 -4.29
CA SER A 3 80.55 1.45 -4.34
C SER A 3 79.29 1.78 -3.52
N GLN A 4 78.20 1.12 -3.91
CA GLN A 4 76.98 0.81 -3.17
C GLN A 4 76.03 1.96 -2.82
N SER A 5 74.83 1.88 -3.40
CA SER A 5 73.58 2.15 -2.69
C SER A 5 72.50 1.24 -3.27
N ASP A 6 71.91 0.46 -2.36
CA ASP A 6 70.69 -0.33 -2.47
C ASP A 6 69.51 0.55 -2.91
N GLU A 7 68.67 0.05 -3.82
CA GLU A 7 67.31 0.54 -4.04
C GLU A 7 66.32 -0.60 -3.79
N PRO A 8 65.24 -0.38 -3.02
CA PRO A 8 64.27 -1.43 -2.70
C PRO A 8 63.27 -1.65 -3.84
N GLU A 9 63.00 -2.93 -4.14
CA GLU A 9 61.87 -3.35 -4.98
C GLU A 9 60.55 -2.84 -4.38
N ALA A 10 59.91 -1.92 -5.09
CA ALA A 10 58.54 -1.52 -4.82
C ALA A 10 57.60 -2.68 -5.17
N SER A 11 56.97 -3.27 -4.16
CA SER A 11 55.84 -4.19 -4.34
C SER A 11 54.74 -3.48 -5.13
N ALA A 12 54.39 -4.04 -6.28
CA ALA A 12 53.21 -3.63 -7.03
C ALA A 12 51.95 -3.88 -6.18
N PRO A 13 50.99 -2.94 -6.10
CA PRO A 13 49.73 -3.22 -5.45
C PRO A 13 48.97 -4.24 -6.29
N VAL A 14 48.65 -5.37 -5.67
CA VAL A 14 47.67 -6.33 -6.19
C VAL A 14 46.37 -5.56 -6.30
N ALA A 15 45.93 -5.28 -7.53
CA ALA A 15 44.61 -4.75 -7.79
C ALA A 15 43.60 -5.81 -7.33
N GLU A 16 43.06 -5.63 -6.13
CA GLU A 16 41.78 -6.21 -5.76
C GLU A 16 40.78 -5.73 -6.80
N LYS A 17 40.38 -6.66 -7.68
CA LYS A 17 39.20 -6.46 -8.52
C LYS A 17 38.02 -6.38 -7.57
N SER A 18 37.62 -5.16 -7.21
CA SER A 18 36.31 -4.88 -6.66
C SER A 18 35.29 -5.47 -7.61
N SER A 19 34.68 -6.60 -7.25
CA SER A 19 33.44 -7.04 -7.86
C SER A 19 32.41 -5.91 -7.70
N PRO A 20 31.54 -5.65 -8.67
CA PRO A 20 30.57 -4.56 -8.57
C PRO A 20 29.48 -4.99 -7.57
N VAL A 21 29.74 -4.78 -6.29
CA VAL A 21 28.76 -4.93 -5.22
C VAL A 21 27.72 -3.82 -5.45
N GLY A 22 26.59 -4.16 -6.07
CA GLY A 22 25.45 -3.25 -6.23
C GLY A 22 24.84 -3.13 -7.63
N SER A 23 25.46 -3.65 -8.70
CA SER A 23 24.84 -3.59 -10.05
C SER A 23 24.02 -4.84 -10.40
N SER A 24 24.39 -6.02 -9.88
CA SER A 24 23.69 -7.28 -10.20
C SER A 24 22.25 -7.31 -9.71
N GLY A 25 21.99 -6.77 -8.51
CA GLY A 25 20.66 -6.76 -7.93
C GLY A 25 19.71 -5.86 -8.71
N ARG A 26 20.13 -4.64 -9.05
CA ARG A 26 19.29 -3.69 -9.80
C ARG A 26 18.86 -4.23 -11.17
N ASP A 27 19.83 -4.76 -11.94
CA ASP A 27 19.52 -5.34 -13.25
C ASP A 27 18.55 -6.53 -13.13
N LEU A 28 18.65 -7.32 -12.05
CA LEU A 28 17.71 -8.41 -11.76
C LEU A 28 16.32 -7.87 -11.45
N TRP A 29 16.18 -6.92 -10.53
CA TRP A 29 14.90 -6.32 -10.12
C TRP A 29 14.16 -5.66 -11.28
N ASP A 30 14.89 -4.89 -12.09
CA ASP A 30 14.36 -4.26 -13.31
C ASP A 30 13.85 -5.31 -14.30
N GLN A 31 14.61 -6.40 -14.50
CA GLN A 31 14.24 -7.48 -15.42
C GLN A 31 12.97 -8.20 -14.96
N VAL A 32 12.85 -8.51 -13.67
CA VAL A 32 11.70 -9.27 -13.14
C VAL A 32 10.49 -8.39 -12.85
N ARG A 33 10.66 -7.05 -12.85
CA ARG A 33 9.65 -6.06 -12.45
C ARG A 33 9.07 -6.35 -11.07
N ILE A 34 9.95 -6.64 -10.12
CA ILE A 34 9.69 -6.86 -8.68
C ILE A 34 10.72 -6.04 -7.93
N GLU A 35 10.34 -5.43 -6.82
CA GLU A 35 11.19 -4.56 -6.03
C GLU A 35 11.25 -5.04 -4.57
N PRO A 36 12.43 -5.05 -3.93
CA PRO A 36 12.53 -5.27 -2.50
C PRO A 36 12.09 -4.01 -1.75
N VAL A 37 11.23 -4.19 -0.75
CA VAL A 37 10.67 -3.11 0.07
C VAL A 37 10.99 -3.36 1.54
N GLU A 38 11.33 -2.30 2.27
CA GLU A 38 11.51 -2.31 3.72
C GLU A 38 10.39 -1.52 4.39
N ILE A 39 9.74 -2.12 5.39
CA ILE A 39 8.64 -1.49 6.12
C ILE A 39 8.93 -1.57 7.61
N ALA A 40 9.13 -0.41 8.23
CA ALA A 40 9.19 -0.28 9.68
C ALA A 40 7.78 -0.11 10.25
N LEU A 41 7.41 -1.03 11.13
CA LEU A 41 6.13 -1.07 11.84
C LEU A 41 6.40 -1.13 13.34
N PRO A 42 5.40 -0.85 14.19
CA PRO A 42 5.56 -0.97 15.64
C PRO A 42 6.03 -2.36 16.14
N GLY A 43 5.82 -3.41 15.34
CA GLY A 43 6.28 -4.78 15.64
C GLY A 43 7.72 -5.10 15.21
N GLY A 44 8.38 -4.23 14.45
CA GLY A 44 9.73 -4.44 13.91
C GLY A 44 9.88 -3.89 12.50
N VAL A 45 11.07 -4.08 11.93
CA VAL A 45 11.39 -3.74 10.54
C VAL A 45 11.43 -5.03 9.73
N GLY A 46 10.71 -5.04 8.60
CA GLY A 46 10.59 -6.22 7.75
C GLY A 46 10.91 -5.92 6.29
N LEU A 47 11.62 -6.86 5.67
CA LEU A 47 11.84 -6.92 4.23
C LEU A 47 10.73 -7.76 3.58
N THR A 48 10.25 -7.29 2.44
CA THR A 48 9.26 -7.99 1.61
C THR A 48 9.49 -7.65 0.14
N LEU A 49 8.65 -8.13 -0.76
CA LEU A 49 8.71 -7.81 -2.19
C LEU A 49 7.40 -7.17 -2.63
N ARG A 50 7.48 -6.23 -3.57
CA ARG A 50 6.34 -5.58 -4.23
C ARG A 50 6.48 -5.69 -5.74
N ALA A 51 5.37 -5.80 -6.45
CA ALA A 51 5.28 -5.65 -7.89
C ALA A 51 4.03 -4.85 -8.24
N TYR A 52 4.03 -4.22 -9.41
CA TYR A 52 2.82 -3.69 -10.03
C TYR A 52 2.51 -4.50 -11.29
N ARG A 53 1.26 -4.93 -11.43
CA ARG A 53 0.76 -5.65 -12.60
C ARG A 53 -0.63 -5.16 -12.91
N LYS A 54 -1.04 -5.31 -14.14
CA LYS A 54 -2.39 -4.91 -14.50
C LYS A 54 -3.41 -5.80 -13.81
N ALA A 55 -4.53 -5.23 -13.37
CA ALA A 55 -5.55 -6.00 -12.65
C ALA A 55 -6.06 -7.22 -13.46
N SER A 56 -6.09 -7.13 -14.80
CA SER A 56 -6.51 -8.23 -15.67
C SER A 56 -5.50 -9.38 -15.80
N GLU A 57 -4.24 -9.15 -15.42
CA GLU A 57 -3.15 -10.14 -15.48
C GLU A 57 -3.05 -10.97 -14.19
N LEU A 58 -3.83 -10.62 -13.16
CA LEU A 58 -3.73 -11.19 -11.83
C LEU A 58 -4.89 -12.13 -11.54
N GLU A 59 -4.58 -13.30 -10.98
CA GLU A 59 -5.57 -14.18 -10.36
C GLU A 59 -5.79 -13.73 -8.91
N PRO A 60 -7.01 -13.29 -8.54
CA PRO A 60 -7.31 -12.89 -7.18
C PRO A 60 -7.15 -14.09 -6.23
N THR A 61 -6.19 -14.05 -5.31
CA THR A 61 -6.06 -15.11 -4.30
C THR A 61 -7.28 -15.12 -3.38
N GLU A 62 -7.77 -16.32 -3.07
CA GLU A 62 -8.75 -16.52 -2.02
C GLU A 62 -8.16 -16.15 -0.66
N ILE A 63 -8.84 -15.25 0.04
CA ILE A 63 -8.50 -14.91 1.42
C ILE A 63 -9.34 -15.83 2.29
N GLU A 64 -8.72 -16.57 3.20
CA GLU A 64 -9.46 -17.34 4.19
C GLU A 64 -10.20 -16.36 5.10
N ILE A 65 -11.50 -16.20 4.85
CA ILE A 65 -12.41 -15.52 5.74
C ILE A 65 -12.79 -16.57 6.79
N ASP A 66 -12.41 -16.34 8.05
CA ASP A 66 -12.93 -17.15 9.15
C ASP A 66 -14.41 -16.80 9.33
N GLU A 67 -15.27 -17.55 8.66
CA GLU A 67 -16.73 -17.34 8.70
C GLU A 67 -17.33 -17.48 10.11
N ASP A 68 -16.59 -18.16 11.01
CA ASP A 68 -16.93 -18.40 12.41
C ASP A 68 -16.41 -17.29 13.35
N ASP A 69 -15.64 -16.31 12.86
CA ASP A 69 -15.20 -15.15 13.66
C ASP A 69 -16.44 -14.32 14.11
N PRO A 70 -16.68 -14.16 15.42
CA PRO A 70 -17.83 -13.40 15.94
C PRO A 70 -17.91 -11.95 15.45
N PHE A 71 -16.78 -11.34 15.07
CA PHE A 71 -16.70 -9.98 14.55
C PHE A 71 -17.05 -9.92 13.06
N GLU A 72 -16.64 -10.90 12.24
CA GLU A 72 -17.06 -10.98 10.83
C GLU A 72 -18.53 -11.38 10.72
N ALA A 73 -19.01 -12.28 11.58
CA ALA A 73 -20.44 -12.57 11.68
C ALA A 73 -21.27 -11.33 12.07
N ARG A 74 -20.73 -10.46 12.93
CA ARG A 74 -21.37 -9.19 13.28
C ARG A 74 -21.33 -8.18 12.14
N LYS A 75 -20.20 -8.11 11.42
CA LYS A 75 -20.02 -7.23 10.27
C LYS A 75 -20.96 -7.62 9.13
N ARG A 76 -21.06 -8.92 8.82
CA ARG A 76 -22.01 -9.46 7.84
C ARG A 76 -23.44 -9.12 8.21
N ARG A 77 -23.84 -9.33 9.48
CA ARG A 77 -25.17 -8.94 9.96
C ARG A 77 -25.42 -7.43 9.85
N ALA A 78 -24.39 -6.60 10.01
CA ALA A 78 -24.51 -5.15 9.85
C ALA A 78 -24.63 -4.74 8.39
N GLU A 79 -23.85 -5.36 7.50
CA GLU A 79 -23.92 -5.16 6.04
C GLU A 79 -25.28 -5.65 5.49
N GLU A 80 -25.74 -6.84 5.90
CA GLU A 80 -27.07 -7.37 5.62
C GLU A 80 -28.19 -6.44 6.14
N ALA A 81 -28.03 -5.82 7.32
CA ALA A 81 -29.00 -4.88 7.86
C ALA A 81 -28.99 -3.50 7.16
N GLU A 82 -27.87 -3.11 6.54
CA GLU A 82 -27.80 -1.93 5.68
C GLU A 82 -28.44 -2.19 4.30
N GLU A 83 -28.35 -3.42 3.79
CA GLU A 83 -29.00 -3.86 2.56
C GLU A 83 -30.50 -4.12 2.76
N GLU A 84 -30.89 -4.58 3.95
CA GLU A 84 -32.26 -4.77 4.43
C GLU A 84 -32.82 -3.51 5.13
N VAL A 85 -32.44 -2.31 4.68
CA VAL A 85 -33.23 -1.11 4.96
C VAL A 85 -34.54 -1.25 4.19
N ILE A 86 -35.49 -1.93 4.85
CA ILE A 86 -36.89 -1.99 4.49
C ILE A 86 -37.33 -0.54 4.27
N VAL A 87 -37.66 -0.19 3.04
CA VAL A 87 -38.42 1.02 2.75
C VAL A 87 -39.73 0.85 3.51
N ASP A 88 -39.84 1.49 4.67
CA ASP A 88 -41.00 1.36 5.54
C ASP A 88 -42.26 1.66 4.72
N ASP A 89 -43.32 0.88 4.90
CA ASP A 89 -44.63 1.15 4.27
C ASP A 89 -45.10 2.57 4.63
N GLU A 90 -44.63 3.12 5.76
CA GLU A 90 -44.84 4.50 6.19
C GLU A 90 -44.11 5.55 5.32
N TYR A 91 -42.93 5.22 4.76
CA TYR A 91 -42.21 6.10 3.82
C TYR A 91 -42.84 6.06 2.41
N GLN A 92 -43.32 4.88 1.99
CA GLN A 92 -44.14 4.73 0.78
C GLN A 92 -45.48 5.46 0.91
N ALA A 93 -46.11 5.43 2.09
CA ALA A 93 -47.33 6.19 2.38
C ALA A 93 -47.08 7.70 2.42
N LEU A 94 -45.93 8.16 2.93
CA LEU A 94 -45.54 9.58 2.89
C LEU A 94 -45.27 10.08 1.46
N LEU A 95 -44.78 9.21 0.57
CA LEU A 95 -44.67 9.51 -0.86
C LEU A 95 -46.06 9.56 -1.53
N ALA A 96 -46.97 8.65 -1.16
CA ALA A 96 -48.34 8.61 -1.68
C ALA A 96 -49.26 9.73 -1.15
N GLU A 97 -49.05 10.22 0.07
CA GLU A 97 -49.84 11.32 0.66
C GLU A 97 -49.38 12.72 0.18
N GLY A 98 -48.25 12.80 -0.54
CA GLY A 98 -47.82 14.02 -1.25
C GLY A 98 -48.65 14.34 -2.50
N GLU A 99 -49.48 13.41 -2.99
CA GLU A 99 -50.22 13.52 -4.26
C GLU A 99 -51.66 14.07 -4.13
N THR A 100 -52.00 14.82 -3.08
CA THR A 100 -53.23 15.64 -3.07
C THR A 100 -52.90 17.12 -2.93
N GLY A 101 -52.24 17.67 -3.95
CA GLY A 101 -51.99 19.09 -4.11
C GLY A 101 -51.85 19.45 -5.58
N ASP A 102 -52.92 19.98 -6.16
CA ASP A 102 -53.00 20.49 -7.53
C ASP A 102 -51.79 21.38 -7.88
N GLY A 103 -50.91 20.91 -8.77
CA GLY A 103 -49.73 21.67 -9.19
C GLY A 103 -48.76 20.88 -10.05
N LYS A 104 -48.99 20.87 -11.37
CA LYS A 104 -48.10 20.45 -12.47
C LYS A 104 -46.69 19.95 -12.06
N SER A 105 -46.46 18.66 -12.24
CA SER A 105 -45.11 18.12 -12.47
C SER A 105 -45.15 17.19 -13.68
N GLU A 106 -44.23 17.38 -14.61
CA GLU A 106 -44.01 16.48 -15.73
C GLU A 106 -43.69 15.09 -15.19
N SER A 107 -44.33 14.08 -15.76
CA SER A 107 -44.10 12.66 -15.52
C SER A 107 -42.62 12.32 -15.73
N ALA A 108 -41.90 12.12 -14.62
CA ALA A 108 -40.67 11.36 -14.63
C ALA A 108 -41.08 9.88 -14.65
N GLU A 109 -40.94 9.24 -15.81
CA GLU A 109 -40.90 7.79 -15.92
C GLU A 109 -39.83 7.27 -14.95
N GLU A 110 -40.21 6.38 -14.04
CA GLU A 110 -39.23 5.61 -13.27
C GLU A 110 -38.37 4.83 -14.27
N PRO A 111 -37.04 4.93 -14.20
CA PRO A 111 -36.17 4.21 -15.12
C PRO A 111 -36.36 2.69 -14.93
N ASP A 112 -36.52 1.98 -16.05
CA ASP A 112 -36.66 0.52 -16.07
C ASP A 112 -35.38 -0.09 -15.45
N PRO A 113 -35.47 -1.03 -14.48
CA PRO A 113 -34.30 -1.76 -13.99
C PRO A 113 -33.49 -2.45 -15.10
N ALA A 114 -34.08 -2.71 -16.28
CA ALA A 114 -33.36 -3.20 -17.46
C ALA A 114 -32.45 -2.15 -18.13
N ASP A 115 -32.63 -0.85 -17.88
CA ASP A 115 -31.70 0.20 -18.34
C ASP A 115 -30.40 0.25 -17.50
N PHE A 116 -30.38 -0.41 -16.33
CA PHE A 116 -29.18 -0.56 -15.48
C PHE A 116 -28.40 -1.86 -15.75
N GLU A 117 -28.90 -2.76 -16.60
CA GLU A 117 -28.24 -4.05 -16.89
C GLU A 117 -27.24 -3.99 -18.05
N ASP A 118 -27.07 -2.86 -18.75
CA ASP A 118 -26.05 -2.75 -19.81
C ASP A 118 -25.54 -1.32 -20.02
N GLU A 119 -25.38 -0.54 -18.95
CA GLU A 119 -24.32 0.47 -18.96
C GLU A 119 -23.01 -0.27 -18.80
N SER A 120 -22.54 -0.75 -19.95
CA SER A 120 -21.19 -1.23 -20.25
C SER A 120 -20.25 -1.05 -19.07
N ALA A 121 -19.68 -2.15 -18.61
CA ALA A 121 -18.32 -2.14 -18.09
C ALA A 121 -17.47 -1.35 -19.11
N THR A 122 -17.42 -0.03 -18.93
CA THR A 122 -16.55 0.89 -19.63
C THR A 122 -15.21 0.45 -19.17
N GLN A 123 -14.63 -0.50 -19.91
CA GLN A 123 -13.29 -1.04 -19.82
C GLN A 123 -12.60 -0.44 -18.61
N ALA A 124 -12.87 -0.99 -17.41
CA ALA A 124 -12.25 -0.51 -16.19
C ALA A 124 -10.78 -0.45 -16.53
N ASP A 125 -10.20 0.75 -16.48
CA ASP A 125 -8.85 0.99 -16.95
C ASP A 125 -8.00 -0.16 -16.42
N ASP A 126 -7.28 -0.82 -17.31
CA ASP A 126 -6.42 -1.96 -17.02
C ASP A 126 -5.20 -1.44 -16.24
N GLU A 127 -5.49 -0.86 -15.08
CA GLU A 127 -4.62 -0.08 -14.22
C GLU A 127 -3.64 -1.03 -13.54
N GLU A 128 -2.41 -0.57 -13.40
CA GLU A 128 -1.40 -1.30 -12.65
C GLU A 128 -1.72 -1.21 -11.16
N VAL A 129 -1.93 -2.38 -10.56
CA VAL A 129 -2.28 -2.52 -9.15
C VAL A 129 -1.14 -3.17 -8.36
N PRO A 130 -0.96 -2.81 -7.09
CA PRO A 130 0.11 -3.35 -6.27
C PRO A 130 -0.19 -4.81 -5.87
N MET A 131 0.85 -5.63 -5.93
CA MET A 131 0.91 -6.97 -5.36
C MET A 131 2.13 -7.06 -4.46
N PHE A 132 1.98 -7.71 -3.31
CA PHE A 132 3.08 -7.95 -2.38
C PHE A 132 3.40 -9.44 -2.30
N LEU A 133 4.55 -9.75 -1.69
CA LEU A 133 4.82 -11.08 -1.17
C LEU A 133 3.85 -11.38 -0.03
N SER A 134 2.66 -11.84 -0.38
CA SER A 134 1.57 -12.14 0.53
C SER A 134 1.05 -13.56 0.34
N HIS A 135 0.32 -14.05 1.34
CA HIS A 135 -0.43 -15.30 1.22
C HIS A 135 -1.70 -15.18 2.05
N LYS A 136 -2.87 -15.45 1.44
CA LYS A 136 -4.18 -15.41 2.11
C LYS A 136 -4.43 -14.08 2.84
N GLY A 137 -4.12 -12.96 2.18
CA GLY A 137 -4.31 -11.61 2.75
C GLY A 137 -3.33 -11.23 3.86
N ARG A 138 -2.27 -12.01 4.08
CA ARG A 138 -1.20 -11.71 5.04
C ARG A 138 0.06 -11.26 4.31
N LEU A 139 0.66 -10.15 4.74
CA LEU A 139 1.97 -9.72 4.23
C LEU A 139 3.06 -10.60 4.84
N LEU A 140 3.89 -11.23 4.00
CA LEU A 140 5.05 -11.98 4.47
C LEU A 140 6.22 -11.00 4.61
N ALA A 141 6.68 -10.80 5.85
CA ALA A 141 7.77 -9.87 6.18
C ALA A 141 8.90 -10.60 6.90
N PHE A 142 10.13 -10.35 6.48
CA PHE A 142 11.33 -11.07 6.95
C PHE A 142 12.30 -10.14 7.66
N LYS A 143 12.88 -10.57 8.77
CA LYS A 143 13.85 -9.75 9.53
C LYS A 143 15.25 -9.71 8.90
N SER A 144 15.52 -10.55 7.90
CA SER A 144 16.81 -10.59 7.20
C SER A 144 16.66 -10.91 5.72
N ALA A 145 17.63 -10.47 4.92
CA ALA A 145 17.70 -10.75 3.49
C ALA A 145 17.88 -12.26 3.24
N GLU A 146 18.65 -12.95 4.09
CA GLU A 146 18.87 -14.40 4.01
C GLU A 146 17.55 -15.17 4.18
N SER A 147 16.73 -14.79 5.16
CA SER A 147 15.42 -15.40 5.40
C SER A 147 14.47 -15.18 4.23
N LEU A 148 14.44 -13.97 3.67
CA LEU A 148 13.65 -13.66 2.48
C LEU A 148 14.07 -14.51 1.27
N VAL A 149 15.37 -14.59 0.98
CA VAL A 149 15.89 -15.40 -0.13
C VAL A 149 15.64 -16.90 0.08
N SER A 150 15.77 -17.38 1.32
CA SER A 150 15.42 -18.75 1.69
C SER A 150 13.96 -19.06 1.39
N PHE A 151 13.04 -18.14 1.74
CA PHE A 151 11.63 -18.28 1.43
C PHE A 151 11.36 -18.26 -0.07
N VAL A 152 11.95 -17.32 -0.80
CA VAL A 152 11.81 -17.21 -2.27
C VAL A 152 12.19 -18.53 -2.97
N ARG A 153 13.21 -19.23 -2.46
CA ARG A 153 13.66 -20.53 -2.99
C ARG A 153 12.90 -21.75 -2.46
N SER A 154 12.05 -21.58 -1.45
CA SER A 154 11.39 -22.69 -0.75
C SER A 154 10.25 -23.34 -1.55
N GLY A 155 9.67 -22.62 -2.50
CA GLY A 155 8.46 -23.05 -3.21
C GLY A 155 7.19 -23.02 -2.35
N ALA A 156 7.23 -22.39 -1.17
CA ALA A 156 6.05 -22.16 -0.36
C ALA A 156 5.01 -21.30 -1.12
N PRO A 157 3.71 -21.50 -0.90
CA PRO A 157 2.67 -20.75 -1.60
C PRO A 157 2.66 -19.28 -1.18
N HIS A 158 2.52 -18.39 -2.17
CA HIS A 158 2.35 -16.95 -2.01
C HIS A 158 1.85 -16.34 -3.34
N ASP A 159 1.39 -15.09 -3.29
CA ASP A 159 0.68 -14.45 -4.39
C ASP A 159 1.61 -14.11 -5.56
N LEU A 160 2.85 -13.67 -5.30
CA LEU A 160 3.83 -13.39 -6.36
C LEU A 160 4.26 -14.63 -7.18
N ALA A 161 3.90 -15.85 -6.76
CA ALA A 161 4.29 -17.07 -7.47
C ALA A 161 3.61 -17.19 -8.84
N GLN A 162 2.53 -16.45 -9.07
CA GLN A 162 1.82 -16.41 -10.35
C GLN A 162 2.55 -15.60 -11.43
N LEU A 163 3.53 -14.79 -11.04
CA LEU A 163 4.29 -13.98 -11.99
C LEU A 163 5.18 -14.87 -12.86
N ASP A 164 5.15 -14.65 -14.17
CA ASP A 164 5.97 -15.35 -15.15
C ASP A 164 7.48 -15.21 -14.88
N THR A 165 7.89 -14.07 -14.32
CA THR A 165 9.27 -13.78 -13.92
C THR A 165 9.68 -14.34 -12.56
N TRP A 166 8.76 -14.96 -11.78
CA TRP A 166 9.07 -15.45 -10.43
C TRP A 166 10.12 -16.56 -10.43
N GLY A 167 10.08 -17.47 -11.41
CA GLY A 167 11.05 -18.55 -11.54
C GLY A 167 12.49 -18.03 -11.71
N ASP A 168 12.67 -17.02 -12.56
CA ASP A 168 13.96 -16.37 -12.79
C ASP A 168 14.48 -15.68 -11.52
N LEU A 169 13.59 -15.01 -10.78
CA LEU A 169 13.93 -14.39 -9.50
C LEU A 169 14.42 -15.45 -8.51
N ALA A 170 13.66 -16.53 -8.34
CA ALA A 170 13.95 -17.56 -7.36
C ALA A 170 15.27 -18.29 -7.62
N GLU A 171 15.64 -18.46 -8.89
CA GLU A 171 16.91 -19.06 -9.28
C GLU A 171 18.10 -18.14 -9.00
N ARG A 172 17.97 -16.83 -9.26
CA ARG A 172 19.10 -15.91 -9.37
C ARG A 172 19.37 -15.06 -8.13
N VAL A 173 18.33 -14.70 -7.38
CA VAL A 173 18.43 -13.73 -6.27
C VAL A 173 19.42 -14.20 -5.19
N GLN A 174 20.28 -13.30 -4.72
CA GLN A 174 21.14 -13.50 -3.56
C GLN A 174 20.76 -12.53 -2.44
N SER A 175 21.15 -12.81 -1.19
CA SER A 175 20.84 -11.91 -0.07
C SER A 175 21.48 -10.52 -0.24
N SER A 176 22.64 -10.44 -0.92
CA SER A 176 23.28 -9.17 -1.28
C SER A 176 22.53 -8.34 -2.31
N ASP A 177 21.57 -8.94 -3.04
CA ASP A 177 20.73 -8.22 -4.00
C ASP A 177 19.52 -7.56 -3.31
N ILE A 178 19.21 -7.96 -2.07
CA ILE A 178 18.11 -7.39 -1.28
C ILE A 178 18.57 -6.06 -0.64
N ASP A 179 18.48 -5.00 -1.42
CA ASP A 179 18.81 -3.64 -1.00
C ASP A 179 17.71 -2.66 -1.44
N PRO A 180 16.63 -2.52 -0.65
CA PRO A 180 15.56 -1.55 -0.90
C PRO A 180 16.13 -0.14 -1.12
N GLN A 181 15.68 0.54 -2.17
CA GLN A 181 16.10 1.92 -2.41
C GLN A 181 15.48 2.85 -1.35
N PRO A 182 16.05 4.05 -1.10
CA PRO A 182 15.50 4.98 -0.10
C PRO A 182 14.00 5.27 -0.23
N GLU A 183 13.49 5.31 -1.45
CA GLU A 183 12.08 5.48 -1.80
C GLU A 183 11.20 4.27 -1.48
N ASP A 184 11.80 3.08 -1.35
CA ASP A 184 11.16 1.81 -0.98
C ASP A 184 11.39 1.44 0.50
N ARG A 185 11.79 2.42 1.31
CA ARG A 185 11.92 2.30 2.77
C ARG A 185 10.86 3.15 3.44
N TYR A 186 9.89 2.48 4.06
CA TYR A 186 8.72 3.11 4.65
C TYR A 186 8.73 3.05 6.18
N GLU A 187 8.66 4.22 6.82
CA GLU A 187 8.73 4.37 8.30
C GLU A 187 7.34 4.59 8.92
N LEU A 188 6.47 3.57 8.86
CA LEU A 188 5.10 3.66 9.37
C LEU A 188 5.03 3.81 10.90
N ASP A 189 6.02 3.31 11.63
CA ASP A 189 6.13 3.44 13.08
C ASP A 189 6.34 4.89 13.55
N LEU A 190 6.98 5.74 12.73
CA LEU A 190 7.25 7.15 13.05
C LEU A 190 6.06 8.08 12.75
N VAL A 191 5.10 7.67 11.93
CA VAL A 191 3.98 8.52 11.46
C VAL A 191 3.20 9.15 12.61
N VAL A 192 2.84 8.35 13.63
CA VAL A 192 2.02 8.84 14.75
C VAL A 192 2.78 9.84 15.60
N GLU A 193 4.08 9.62 15.82
CA GLU A 193 4.94 10.56 16.55
C GLU A 193 5.11 11.85 15.76
N ASN A 194 5.41 11.74 14.45
CA ASN A 194 5.58 12.88 13.57
C ASN A 194 4.34 13.80 13.59
N LEU A 195 3.14 13.22 13.44
CA LEU A 195 1.89 13.97 13.48
C LEU A 195 1.67 14.69 14.82
N ARG A 196 2.06 14.05 15.94
CA ARG A 196 1.90 14.61 17.29
C ARG A 196 2.87 15.75 17.60
N GLY A 197 3.99 15.85 16.88
CA GLY A 197 4.96 16.96 17.02
C GLY A 197 4.37 18.34 16.68
N GLY A 198 3.28 18.37 15.92
CA GLY A 198 2.59 19.58 15.48
C GLY A 198 3.06 20.05 14.10
N HIS A 199 2.23 20.85 13.42
CA HIS A 199 2.36 21.11 11.97
C HIS A 199 3.70 21.68 11.52
N ASP A 200 4.40 22.42 12.39
CA ASP A 200 5.69 23.04 12.06
C ASP A 200 6.86 22.04 12.08
N THR A 201 6.68 20.85 12.66
CA THR A 201 7.70 19.79 12.76
C THR A 201 7.41 18.59 11.88
N TRP A 202 6.33 18.62 11.09
CA TRP A 202 5.95 17.50 10.25
C TRP A 202 6.98 17.25 9.15
N ASP A 203 7.29 15.97 8.97
CA ASP A 203 8.12 15.50 7.86
C ASP A 203 7.16 15.10 6.73
N LEU A 204 7.07 15.96 5.72
CA LEU A 204 6.11 15.79 4.62
C LEU A 204 6.42 14.53 3.80
N PRO A 205 7.66 14.31 3.31
CA PRO A 205 8.04 13.06 2.64
C PRO A 205 7.67 11.80 3.42
N LEU A 206 7.96 11.75 4.73
CA LEU A 206 7.62 10.59 5.57
C LEU A 206 6.12 10.29 5.57
N LEU A 207 5.29 11.32 5.74
CA LEU A 207 3.83 11.18 5.79
C LEU A 207 3.23 10.82 4.41
N ILE A 208 3.80 11.36 3.33
CA ILE A 208 3.37 11.06 1.95
C ILE A 208 3.70 9.60 1.62
N ASN A 209 4.95 9.17 1.86
CA ASN A 209 5.40 7.80 1.60
C ASN A 209 4.59 6.79 2.44
N ALA A 210 4.26 7.14 3.69
CA ALA A 210 3.35 6.34 4.51
C ALA A 210 1.97 6.18 3.87
N GLY A 211 1.41 7.26 3.31
CA GLY A 211 0.14 7.25 2.57
C GLY A 211 0.17 6.34 1.35
N GLU A 212 1.29 6.30 0.63
CA GLU A 212 1.48 5.45 -0.56
C GLU A 212 1.49 3.98 -0.18
N VAL A 213 2.41 3.56 0.68
CA VAL A 213 2.51 2.14 1.05
C VAL A 213 1.26 1.65 1.79
N ALA A 214 0.58 2.51 2.56
CA ALA A 214 -0.65 2.14 3.25
C ALA A 214 -1.81 1.89 2.28
N ARG A 215 -1.93 2.69 1.20
CA ARG A 215 -2.91 2.43 0.14
C ARG A 215 -2.57 1.15 -0.60
N ASP A 216 -1.29 0.94 -0.92
CA ASP A 216 -0.85 -0.27 -1.64
C ASP A 216 -1.09 -1.54 -0.83
N LEU A 217 -0.70 -1.55 0.44
CA LEU A 217 -0.98 -2.67 1.36
C LEU A 217 -2.47 -2.86 1.59
N GLY A 218 -3.22 -1.75 1.72
CA GLY A 218 -4.67 -1.78 1.87
C GLY A 218 -5.35 -2.49 0.70
N TYR A 219 -4.93 -2.15 -0.52
CA TYR A 219 -5.40 -2.77 -1.75
C TYR A 219 -4.96 -4.24 -1.86
N ALA A 220 -3.65 -4.50 -1.83
CA ALA A 220 -3.07 -5.81 -2.08
C ALA A 220 -3.53 -6.87 -1.07
N LEU A 221 -3.67 -6.50 0.20
CA LEU A 221 -4.11 -7.38 1.29
C LEU A 221 -5.63 -7.32 1.53
N ARG A 222 -6.37 -6.53 0.73
CA ARG A 222 -7.82 -6.28 0.85
C ARG A 222 -8.26 -5.85 2.25
N ILE A 223 -7.50 -4.97 2.90
CA ILE A 223 -7.80 -4.48 4.24
C ILE A 223 -8.85 -3.37 4.14
N LYS A 224 -10.14 -3.74 4.06
CA LYS A 224 -11.30 -2.81 3.92
C LYS A 224 -11.23 -1.59 4.85
N PRO A 225 -10.89 -1.71 6.16
CA PRO A 225 -10.76 -0.53 7.02
C PRO A 225 -9.66 0.46 6.61
N VAL A 226 -8.56 -0.01 6.01
CA VAL A 226 -7.47 0.85 5.51
C VAL A 226 -7.90 1.53 4.22
N ILE A 227 -8.51 0.78 3.30
CA ILE A 227 -9.07 1.30 2.04
C ILE A 227 -10.05 2.44 2.34
N LEU A 228 -11.03 2.21 3.23
CA LEU A 228 -12.02 3.22 3.59
C LEU A 228 -11.41 4.43 4.31
N ALA A 229 -10.41 4.20 5.17
CA ALA A 229 -9.74 5.29 5.87
C ALA A 229 -8.95 6.21 4.94
N LEU A 230 -8.47 5.71 3.79
CA LEU A 230 -7.65 6.44 2.81
C LEU A 230 -8.38 6.68 1.47
N ALA A 231 -9.70 6.45 1.43
CA ALA A 231 -10.52 6.63 0.25
C ALA A 231 -10.62 8.11 -0.15
N PRO A 232 -10.84 8.42 -1.45
CA PRO A 232 -11.01 9.78 -1.92
C PRO A 232 -12.02 10.59 -1.08
N GLY A 233 -11.60 11.76 -0.60
CA GLY A 233 -12.41 12.65 0.23
C GLY A 233 -12.54 12.22 1.71
N SER A 234 -11.82 11.19 2.15
CA SER A 234 -11.68 10.90 3.57
C SER A 234 -10.80 11.96 4.26
N PRO A 235 -10.89 12.11 5.60
CA PRO A 235 -10.02 13.04 6.32
C PRO A 235 -8.51 12.75 6.19
N LEU A 236 -8.11 11.50 5.96
CA LEU A 236 -6.69 11.14 5.74
C LEU A 236 -6.28 11.36 4.28
N ASP A 237 -7.20 11.23 3.34
CA ASP A 237 -6.97 11.57 1.94
C ASP A 237 -6.79 13.08 1.76
N ASP A 238 -7.68 13.90 2.35
CA ASP A 238 -7.55 15.37 2.40
C ASP A 238 -6.20 15.83 3.00
N LEU A 239 -5.71 15.07 4.00
CA LEU A 239 -4.41 15.28 4.59
C LEU A 239 -3.30 14.99 3.59
N ASP A 240 -3.31 13.83 2.94
CA ASP A 240 -2.32 13.45 1.92
C ASP A 240 -2.28 14.44 0.75
N GLU A 241 -3.42 14.83 0.20
CA GLU A 241 -3.50 15.84 -0.86
C GLU A 241 -2.87 17.18 -0.43
N SER A 242 -3.15 17.58 0.82
CA SER A 242 -2.60 18.81 1.38
C SER A 242 -1.09 18.71 1.63
N LEU A 243 -0.58 17.54 2.03
CA LEU A 243 0.85 17.27 2.21
C LEU A 243 1.57 17.34 0.87
N ARG A 244 1.07 16.64 -0.16
CA ARG A 244 1.61 16.67 -1.54
C ARG A 244 1.59 18.07 -2.13
N THR A 245 0.51 18.82 -1.92
CA THR A 245 0.42 20.22 -2.36
C THR A 245 1.48 21.08 -1.65
N ALA A 246 1.69 20.88 -0.34
CA ALA A 246 2.67 21.61 0.45
C ALA A 246 4.11 21.28 0.06
N GLU A 247 4.40 20.02 -0.25
CA GLU A 247 5.71 19.49 -0.65
C GLU A 247 6.14 20.06 -2.01
N LYS A 248 5.24 20.05 -3.01
CA LYS A 248 5.48 20.64 -4.36
C LYS A 248 5.92 22.11 -4.33
N GLY A 249 5.61 22.83 -3.25
CA GLY A 249 6.08 24.19 -3.03
C GLY A 249 5.39 25.26 -3.90
N GLY A 250 6.05 26.42 -4.03
CA GLY A 250 5.50 27.59 -4.75
C GLY A 250 4.26 28.20 -4.08
N MET A 251 3.48 28.94 -4.88
CA MET A 251 2.25 29.59 -4.39
C MET A 251 1.18 28.57 -3.95
N GLY A 252 1.10 27.43 -4.66
CA GLY A 252 0.26 26.29 -4.27
C GLY A 252 0.65 25.70 -2.92
N GLY A 253 1.95 25.48 -2.68
CA GLY A 253 2.45 24.96 -1.42
C GLY A 253 2.23 25.86 -0.21
N PHE A 254 2.24 27.19 -0.38
CA PHE A 254 1.83 28.12 0.68
C PHE A 254 0.37 27.91 1.08
N PHE A 255 -0.53 27.73 0.11
CA PHE A 255 -1.93 27.42 0.39
C PHE A 255 -2.09 26.02 0.99
N GLY A 256 -1.33 25.02 0.52
CA GLY A 256 -1.28 23.67 1.09
C GLY A 256 -0.92 23.69 2.56
N ARG A 257 0.16 24.37 2.94
CA ARG A 257 0.55 24.57 4.36
C ARG A 257 -0.53 25.24 5.19
N ARG A 258 -1.25 26.23 4.62
CA ARG A 258 -2.38 26.86 5.31
C ARG A 258 -3.56 25.92 5.52
N ARG A 259 -3.81 24.99 4.59
CA ARG A 259 -4.82 23.92 4.75
C ARG A 259 -4.36 22.90 5.81
N LEU A 260 -3.10 22.46 5.77
CA LEU A 260 -2.52 21.55 6.77
C LEU A 260 -2.73 22.06 8.20
N LYS A 261 -2.50 23.36 8.44
CA LYS A 261 -2.73 23.99 9.77
C LYS A 261 -4.17 23.90 10.28
N LYS A 262 -5.16 23.66 9.40
CA LYS A 262 -6.56 23.46 9.78
C LYS A 262 -6.88 21.99 10.09
N ILE A 263 -6.06 21.06 9.61
CA ILE A 263 -6.22 19.63 9.89
C ILE A 263 -5.80 19.38 11.34
N GLY A 264 -6.69 18.77 12.12
CA GLY A 264 -6.40 18.47 13.52
C GLY A 264 -5.32 17.39 13.63
N ALA A 265 -4.11 17.77 14.07
CA ALA A 265 -2.97 16.85 14.25
C ALA A 265 -3.33 15.63 15.12
N GLN A 266 -4.11 15.83 16.18
CA GLN A 266 -4.59 14.76 17.04
C GLN A 266 -5.51 13.81 16.28
N GLN A 267 -6.47 14.32 15.51
CA GLN A 267 -7.39 13.49 14.73
C GLN A 267 -6.65 12.70 13.64
N ALA A 268 -5.75 13.34 12.92
CA ALA A 268 -4.85 12.67 11.97
C ALA A 268 -4.06 11.55 12.65
N SER A 269 -3.46 11.82 13.82
CA SER A 269 -2.70 10.80 14.57
C SER A 269 -3.56 9.64 15.09
N LEU A 270 -4.85 9.87 15.36
CA LEU A 270 -5.79 8.82 15.76
C LEU A 270 -6.14 7.94 14.55
N GLY A 271 -6.44 8.55 13.40
CA GLY A 271 -6.71 7.83 12.15
C GLY A 271 -5.53 6.97 11.71
N TRP A 272 -4.33 7.56 11.69
CA TRP A 272 -3.09 6.85 11.34
C TRP A 272 -2.78 5.69 12.30
N ARG A 273 -3.00 5.85 13.61
CA ARG A 273 -2.83 4.73 14.54
C ARG A 273 -3.75 3.54 14.20
N SER A 274 -4.98 3.82 13.78
CA SER A 274 -5.91 2.79 13.34
C SER A 274 -5.42 2.09 12.07
N VAL A 275 -5.00 2.86 11.06
CA VAL A 275 -4.43 2.34 9.80
C VAL A 275 -3.22 1.43 10.08
N ILE A 276 -2.23 1.94 10.83
CA ILE A 276 -1.01 1.19 11.18
C ILE A 276 -1.36 -0.06 11.98
N GLY A 277 -2.33 0.02 12.91
CA GLY A 277 -2.77 -1.15 13.68
C GLY A 277 -3.38 -2.24 12.79
N LYS A 278 -4.16 -1.87 11.78
CA LYS A 278 -4.76 -2.82 10.82
C LYS A 278 -3.72 -3.44 9.90
N ILE A 279 -2.76 -2.65 9.39
CA ILE A 279 -1.63 -3.15 8.60
C ILE A 279 -0.78 -4.10 9.46
N SER A 280 -0.37 -3.67 10.66
CA SER A 280 0.43 -4.48 11.59
C SER A 280 -0.23 -5.82 11.92
N ALA A 281 -1.56 -5.81 12.08
CA ALA A 281 -2.31 -7.04 12.34
C ALA A 281 -2.28 -8.02 11.16
N ALA A 282 -2.12 -7.54 9.92
CA ALA A 282 -2.06 -8.35 8.70
C ALA A 282 -0.64 -8.86 8.37
N VAL A 283 0.39 -8.44 9.11
CA VAL A 283 1.77 -8.90 8.87
C VAL A 283 2.02 -10.26 9.49
N ASP A 284 2.56 -11.18 8.70
CA ASP A 284 3.13 -12.45 9.13
C ASP A 284 4.66 -12.31 9.18
N TRP A 285 5.19 -12.17 10.41
CA TRP A 285 6.62 -12.00 10.67
C TRP A 285 7.35 -13.34 10.61
N ARG A 286 8.37 -13.42 9.75
CA ARG A 286 9.17 -14.62 9.52
C ARG A 286 10.66 -14.38 9.77
N ASP A 287 11.31 -15.44 10.23
CA ASP A 287 12.75 -15.54 10.52
C ASP A 287 13.38 -16.69 9.73
#